data_AF-K2DR98-F1
#
_entry.id   AF-K2DR98-F1
#
_cell.length_a   1.000
_cell.length_b   1.000
_cell.length_c   1.000
_cell.angle_alpha   90.00
_cell.angle_beta   90.00
_cell.angle_gamma   90.00
#
_symmetry.space_group_name_H-M   'P 1'
#
loop_
_entity.id
_entity.type
_entity.pdbx_description
1 polymer ?
#
loop_
_entity_poly.entity_id
_entity_poly.type
_entity_poly.pdbx_seq_one_letter_code
_entity_poly.pdbx_strand_id
1 'polypeptide(L)'
;LLGKNIPSKAFNFLVRLISQTPLHDFNSGLRVMKKEVAQEIYLYGELHRFIPVLAYQKGFKVAEIPVIHHSRRYGRSKYGSLSRGLKGAFDFLTVMFLHTFGERPLHLFGFLGAIGIVLGMIFAVYLSILRFQGETIGNRPLLTLSILLIITGLQMLLSGLIAEMLVNQRSFSDKNYPIDYES
;
A
#
# COMPACT_ATOMS: atom_id res chain seq x y z
N LEU A 1 -18.07 8.83 23.26
CA LEU A 1 -18.05 9.61 22.00
C LEU A 1 -16.65 9.82 21.39
N LEU A 2 -15.55 9.39 22.03
CA LEU A 2 -14.18 9.61 21.52
C LEU A 2 -13.60 8.53 20.57
N GLY A 3 -14.19 7.34 20.48
CA GLY A 3 -13.62 6.22 19.69
C GLY A 3 -14.03 6.16 18.20
N LYS A 4 -14.91 7.05 17.73
CA LYS A 4 -15.54 6.90 16.40
C LYS A 4 -14.72 7.43 15.23
N ASN A 5 -13.74 8.30 15.50
CA ASN A 5 -12.99 9.02 14.47
C ASN A 5 -11.48 8.73 14.49
N ILE A 6 -10.99 7.93 15.45
CA ILE A 6 -9.58 7.54 15.55
C ILE A 6 -9.10 6.77 14.30
N PRO A 7 -9.81 5.73 13.81
CA PRO A 7 -9.36 5.00 12.62
C PRO A 7 -9.37 5.87 11.36
N SER A 8 -10.38 6.73 11.20
CA SER A 8 -10.46 7.66 10.06
C SER A 8 -9.36 8.73 10.10
N LYS A 9 -9.03 9.24 11.29
CA LYS A 9 -7.93 10.20 11.47
C LYS A 9 -6.56 9.57 11.22
N ALA A 10 -6.32 8.35 11.70
CA ALA A 10 -5.09 7.62 11.42
C ALA A 10 -4.96 7.33 9.92
N PHE A 11 -6.05 6.89 9.27
CA PHE A 11 -6.08 6.68 7.83
C PHE A 11 -5.78 7.96 7.04
N ASN A 12 -6.46 9.07 7.34
CA ASN A 12 -6.24 10.34 6.67
C ASN A 12 -4.82 10.88 6.91
N PHE A 13 -4.28 10.71 8.12
CA PHE A 13 -2.90 11.12 8.44
C PHE A 13 -1.86 10.31 7.65
N LEU A 14 -2.05 8.99 7.55
CA LEU A 14 -1.14 8.11 6.81
C LEU A 14 -1.21 8.36 5.30
N VAL A 15 -2.41 8.52 4.74
CA VAL A 15 -2.57 8.87 3.32
C VAL A 15 -1.94 10.23 3.03
N ARG A 16 -2.08 11.21 3.92
CA ARG A 16 -1.41 12.51 3.79
C ARG A 16 0.12 12.38 3.79
N LEU A 17 0.67 11.55 4.69
CA LEU A 17 2.12 11.33 4.80
C LEU A 17 2.70 10.66 3.55
N ILE A 18 1.99 9.68 2.99
CA ILE A 18 2.43 8.90 1.82
C ILE A 18 2.22 9.70 0.53
N SER A 19 1.06 10.33 0.37
CA SER A 19 0.67 11.03 -0.87
C SER A 19 1.17 12.47 -0.94
N GLN A 20 1.76 13.01 0.14
CA GLN A 20 2.22 14.41 0.26
C GLN A 20 1.16 15.44 -0.19
N THR A 21 -0.12 15.10 -0.06
CA THR A 21 -1.23 15.97 -0.47
C THR A 21 -1.60 16.93 0.67
N PRO A 22 -2.08 18.15 0.37
CA PRO A 22 -2.50 19.10 1.39
C PRO A 22 -3.85 18.78 2.05
N LEU A 23 -4.41 17.59 1.81
CA LEU A 23 -5.77 17.21 2.19
C LEU A 23 -5.85 16.61 3.60
N HIS A 24 -6.92 16.94 4.33
CA HIS A 24 -7.20 16.42 5.67
C HIS A 24 -8.31 15.37 5.68
N ASP A 25 -9.25 15.44 4.74
CA ASP A 25 -10.29 14.41 4.58
C ASP A 25 -10.39 13.84 3.16
N PHE A 26 -9.94 12.60 3.02
CA PHE A 26 -10.07 11.83 1.78
C PHE A 26 -11.43 11.14 1.66
N ASN A 27 -12.18 11.01 2.75
CA ASN A 27 -13.44 10.26 2.79
C ASN A 27 -14.68 11.11 2.51
N SER A 28 -14.50 12.41 2.24
CA SER A 28 -15.60 13.26 1.78
C SER A 28 -16.17 12.74 0.45
N GLY A 29 -17.48 12.51 0.45
CA GLY A 29 -18.23 12.07 -0.73
C GLY A 29 -18.57 13.19 -1.70
N LEU A 30 -18.36 14.46 -1.32
CA LEU A 30 -18.59 15.62 -2.17
C LEU A 30 -17.27 16.07 -2.79
N ARG A 31 -17.19 16.03 -4.13
CA ARG A 31 -16.00 16.41 -4.89
C ARG A 31 -16.41 17.16 -6.13
N VAL A 32 -15.71 18.25 -6.41
CA VAL A 32 -15.87 19.04 -7.63
C VAL A 32 -14.53 19.03 -8.35
N MET A 33 -14.56 18.65 -9.62
CA MET A 33 -13.37 18.58 -10.47
C MET A 33 -13.72 19.11 -11.86
N LYS A 34 -12.72 19.65 -12.55
CA LYS A 34 -12.91 20.06 -13.94
C LYS A 34 -12.95 18.84 -14.85
N LYS A 35 -13.49 19.01 -16.05
CA LYS A 35 -13.65 17.93 -17.04
C LYS A 35 -12.31 17.28 -17.37
N GLU A 36 -11.25 18.08 -17.50
CA GLU A 36 -9.90 17.61 -17.86
C GLU A 36 -9.34 16.67 -16.78
N VAL A 37 -9.60 16.97 -15.50
CA VAL A 37 -9.22 16.11 -14.36
C VAL A 37 -9.96 14.78 -14.41
N ALA A 38 -11.24 14.79 -14.75
CA ALA A 38 -12.05 13.57 -14.83
C ALA A 38 -11.65 12.67 -16.02
N GLN A 39 -11.20 13.25 -17.13
CA GLN A 39 -10.73 12.51 -18.30
C GLN A 39 -9.37 11.86 -18.07
N GLU A 40 -8.52 12.50 -17.27
CA GLU A 40 -7.16 12.01 -16.98
C GLU A 40 -7.13 10.92 -15.88
N ILE A 41 -8.09 10.88 -14.97
CA ILE A 41 -8.06 9.94 -13.84
C ILE A 41 -8.72 8.62 -14.23
N TYR A 42 -7.91 7.57 -14.35
CA TYR A 42 -8.41 6.21 -14.52
C TYR A 42 -8.84 5.63 -13.16
N LEU A 43 -10.11 5.23 -13.06
CA LEU A 43 -10.67 4.65 -11.85
C LEU A 43 -10.89 3.15 -12.01
N TYR A 44 -10.25 2.37 -11.15
CA TYR A 44 -10.42 0.92 -11.07
C TYR A 44 -10.88 0.51 -9.66
N GLY A 45 -11.97 -0.25 -9.55
CA GLY A 45 -12.48 -0.78 -8.28
C GLY A 45 -12.74 0.28 -7.20
N GLU A 46 -12.10 0.12 -6.02
CA GLU A 46 -12.27 1.00 -4.86
C GLU A 46 -11.44 2.31 -4.95
N LEU A 47 -10.75 2.55 -6.07
CA LEU A 47 -9.90 3.73 -6.27
C LEU A 47 -10.67 5.06 -6.34
N HIS A 48 -12.00 5.00 -6.49
CA HIS A 48 -12.87 6.17 -6.42
C HIS A 48 -12.67 6.97 -5.12
N ARG A 49 -12.20 6.35 -4.02
CA ARG A 49 -11.90 7.08 -2.77
C ARG A 49 -10.62 7.92 -2.86
N PHE A 50 -9.74 7.63 -3.81
CA PHE A 50 -8.42 8.25 -3.95
C PHE A 50 -8.32 9.22 -5.12
N ILE A 51 -9.44 9.60 -5.76
CA ILE A 51 -9.47 10.62 -6.82
C ILE A 51 -8.61 11.87 -6.48
N PRO A 52 -8.68 12.46 -5.27
CA PRO A 52 -7.90 13.65 -4.97
C PRO A 52 -6.39 13.38 -4.92
N VAL A 53 -5.98 12.18 -4.51
CA VAL A 53 -4.58 11.74 -4.49
C VAL A 53 -4.08 11.52 -5.92
N LEU A 54 -4.87 10.81 -6.74
CA LEU A 54 -4.54 10.55 -8.15
C LEU A 54 -4.45 11.85 -8.96
N ALA A 55 -5.37 12.79 -8.71
CA ALA A 55 -5.34 14.12 -9.32
C ALA A 55 -4.06 14.87 -8.97
N TYR A 56 -3.67 14.87 -7.69
CA TYR A 56 -2.46 15.54 -7.23
C TYR A 56 -1.18 14.92 -7.81
N GLN A 57 -1.12 13.59 -7.90
CA GLN A 57 -0.01 12.86 -8.51
C GLN A 57 0.14 13.15 -10.00
N LYS A 58 -0.98 13.34 -10.72
CA LYS A 58 -0.96 13.83 -12.10
C LYS A 58 -0.60 15.32 -12.24
N GLY A 59 -0.28 16.00 -11.13
CA GLY A 59 0.15 17.40 -11.13
C GLY A 59 -1.00 18.42 -11.07
N PHE A 60 -2.25 17.98 -10.89
CA PHE A 60 -3.37 18.91 -10.75
C PHE A 60 -3.37 19.58 -9.38
N LYS A 61 -3.85 20.83 -9.35
CA LYS A 61 -4.05 21.57 -8.09
C LYS A 61 -5.27 21.02 -7.37
N VAL A 62 -5.07 20.60 -6.13
CA VAL A 62 -6.13 20.04 -5.28
C VAL A 62 -6.24 20.86 -4.00
N ALA A 63 -7.46 21.26 -3.65
CA ALA A 63 -7.76 22.08 -2.48
C ALA A 63 -8.97 21.52 -1.71
N GLU A 64 -9.00 21.75 -0.41
CA GLU A 64 -10.08 21.36 0.48
C GLU A 64 -10.87 22.62 0.91
N ILE A 65 -12.19 22.57 0.78
CA ILE A 65 -13.08 23.64 1.23
C ILE A 65 -13.90 23.09 2.40
N PRO A 66 -13.92 23.77 3.56
CA PRO A 66 -14.70 23.30 4.71
C PRO A 66 -16.18 23.35 4.39
N VAL A 67 -16.87 22.21 4.49
CA VAL A 67 -18.32 22.10 4.31
C VAL A 67 -18.95 21.64 5.62
N ILE A 68 -20.04 22.29 6.03
CA ILE A 68 -20.79 21.91 7.21
C ILE A 68 -21.55 20.61 6.92
N HIS A 69 -21.12 19.52 7.54
CA HIS A 69 -21.79 18.23 7.44
C HIS A 69 -22.92 18.18 8.46
N HIS A 70 -24.17 18.22 7.99
CA HIS A 70 -25.32 18.05 8.87
C HIS A 70 -25.39 16.62 9.42
N SER A 71 -25.70 16.49 10.71
CA SER A 71 -25.91 15.19 11.34
C SER A 71 -27.05 14.44 10.64
N ARG A 72 -26.77 13.22 10.20
CA ARG A 72 -27.74 12.36 9.52
C ARG A 72 -28.98 12.18 10.41
N ARG A 73 -30.16 12.57 9.91
CA ARG A 73 -31.44 12.44 10.65
C ARG A 73 -32.02 11.02 10.64
N TYR A 74 -31.69 10.21 9.64
CA TYR A 74 -32.23 8.84 9.47
C TYR A 74 -31.17 7.82 9.03
N GLY A 75 -31.24 6.61 9.57
CA GLY A 75 -30.37 5.47 9.23
C GLY A 75 -29.18 5.26 10.18
N ARG A 76 -28.77 4.00 10.39
CA ARG A 76 -27.61 3.67 11.24
C ARG A 76 -26.31 4.06 10.55
N SER A 77 -25.38 4.64 11.32
CA SER A 77 -24.00 4.87 10.91
C SER A 77 -23.35 3.53 10.59
N LYS A 78 -23.16 3.30 9.30
CA LYS A 78 -22.50 2.12 8.76
C LYS A 78 -21.00 2.10 9.20
N TYR A 79 -20.43 3.25 9.58
CA TYR A 79 -19.02 3.49 9.98
C TYR A 79 -18.57 2.97 11.37
N GLY A 80 -19.42 2.26 12.12
CA GLY A 80 -19.12 1.85 13.50
C GLY A 80 -18.65 0.41 13.71
N SER A 81 -18.56 -0.42 12.66
CA SER A 81 -18.24 -1.85 12.80
C SER A 81 -16.74 -2.12 12.66
N LEU A 82 -16.20 -2.98 13.52
CA LEU A 82 -14.81 -3.47 13.48
C LEU A 82 -14.43 -4.02 12.09
N SER A 83 -15.40 -4.64 11.40
CA SER A 83 -15.28 -5.12 10.02
C SER A 83 -14.91 -4.05 9.00
N ARG A 84 -15.30 -2.78 9.24
CA ARG A 84 -14.97 -1.66 8.35
C ARG A 84 -13.63 -1.01 8.70
N GLY A 85 -13.18 -1.11 9.95
CA GLY A 85 -11.80 -0.75 10.32
C GLY A 85 -10.79 -1.63 9.62
N LEU A 86 -11.04 -2.95 9.59
CA LEU A 86 -10.26 -3.90 8.79
C LEU A 86 -10.34 -3.59 7.29
N LYS A 87 -11.54 -3.30 6.77
CA LYS A 87 -11.69 -2.91 5.35
C LYS A 87 -10.92 -1.64 5.02
N GLY A 88 -10.91 -0.65 5.91
CA GLY A 88 -10.09 0.55 5.78
C GLY A 88 -8.57 0.28 5.85
N ALA A 89 -8.14 -0.71 6.64
CA ALA A 89 -6.75 -1.16 6.67
C ALA A 89 -6.34 -1.89 5.38
N PHE A 90 -7.23 -2.70 4.79
CA PHE A 90 -7.00 -3.30 3.47
C PHE A 90 -7.06 -2.27 2.33
N ASP A 91 -7.95 -1.29 2.41
CA ASP A 91 -7.99 -0.17 1.46
C ASP A 91 -6.70 0.67 1.58
N PHE A 92 -6.18 0.88 2.80
CA PHE A 92 -4.88 1.50 3.05
C PHE A 92 -3.73 0.68 2.45
N LEU A 93 -3.71 -0.63 2.73
CA LEU A 93 -2.73 -1.54 2.14
C LEU A 93 -2.79 -1.46 0.62
N THR A 94 -3.99 -1.38 0.03
CA THR A 94 -4.20 -1.25 -1.42
C THR A 94 -3.64 0.05 -1.97
N VAL A 95 -3.80 1.18 -1.28
CA VAL A 95 -3.26 2.49 -1.72
C VAL A 95 -1.76 2.53 -1.60
N MET A 96 -1.24 2.12 -0.44
CA MET A 96 0.19 2.05 -0.20
C MET A 96 0.84 1.09 -1.19
N PHE A 97 0.17 -0.03 -1.48
CA PHE A 97 0.57 -0.97 -2.51
C PHE A 97 0.56 -0.28 -3.88
N LEU A 98 -0.55 0.31 -4.34
CA LEU A 98 -0.60 0.98 -5.64
C LEU A 98 0.46 2.08 -5.81
N HIS A 99 0.69 2.88 -4.77
CA HIS A 99 1.67 3.96 -4.79
C HIS A 99 3.10 3.44 -4.83
N THR A 100 3.42 2.49 -3.94
CA THR A 100 4.79 1.98 -3.79
C THR A 100 5.14 0.97 -4.89
N PHE A 101 4.20 0.10 -5.26
CA PHE A 101 4.35 -0.81 -6.41
C PHE A 101 4.28 -0.12 -7.75
N GLY A 102 3.58 1.02 -7.87
CA GLY A 102 3.47 1.74 -9.12
C GLY A 102 4.81 2.34 -9.55
N GLU A 103 5.65 2.76 -8.60
CA GLU A 103 6.92 3.41 -8.91
C GLU A 103 8.14 2.49 -8.78
N ARG A 104 8.27 1.69 -7.71
CA ARG A 104 9.47 0.87 -7.41
C ARG A 104 9.15 -0.36 -6.55
N PRO A 105 8.45 -1.37 -7.09
CA PRO A 105 8.00 -2.55 -6.34
C PRO A 105 9.15 -3.37 -5.71
N LEU A 106 10.35 -3.38 -6.31
CA LEU A 106 11.50 -4.10 -5.75
C LEU A 106 11.93 -3.54 -4.40
N HIS A 107 11.77 -2.23 -4.15
CA HIS A 107 12.31 -1.61 -2.94
C HIS A 107 11.56 -2.08 -1.68
N LEU A 108 10.25 -2.35 -1.78
CA LEU A 108 9.46 -2.82 -0.64
C LEU A 108 9.70 -4.31 -0.35
N PHE A 109 9.56 -5.16 -1.38
CA PHE A 109 9.67 -6.62 -1.22
C PHE A 109 11.11 -7.09 -1.12
N GLY A 110 12.01 -6.44 -1.85
CA GLY A 110 13.45 -6.70 -1.79
C GLY A 110 14.03 -6.31 -0.44
N PHE A 111 13.67 -5.17 0.13
CA PHE A 111 14.16 -4.76 1.46
C PHE A 111 13.67 -5.69 2.57
N LEU A 112 12.35 -5.96 2.62
CA LEU A 112 11.78 -6.88 3.62
C LEU A 112 12.32 -8.30 3.44
N GLY A 113 12.44 -8.77 2.20
CA GLY A 113 13.02 -10.07 1.87
C GLY A 113 14.49 -10.17 2.29
N ALA A 114 15.28 -9.13 2.03
CA ALA A 114 16.68 -9.06 2.43
C ALA A 114 16.86 -9.11 3.95
N ILE A 115 16.03 -8.39 4.72
CA ILE A 115 16.02 -8.49 6.19
C ILE A 115 15.74 -9.94 6.63
N GLY A 116 14.72 -10.58 6.04
CA GLY A 116 14.37 -11.97 6.33
C GLY A 116 15.54 -12.94 6.06
N ILE A 117 16.19 -12.81 4.91
CA ILE A 117 17.36 -13.61 4.55
C ILE A 117 18.51 -13.38 5.53
N VAL A 118 18.84 -12.13 5.85
CA VAL A 118 19.95 -11.80 6.78
C VAL A 118 19.68 -12.38 8.16
N LEU A 119 18.47 -12.20 8.70
CA LEU A 119 18.09 -12.78 10.00
C LEU A 119 18.12 -14.32 9.96
N GLY A 120 17.58 -14.92 8.90
CA GLY A 120 17.61 -16.37 8.72
C GLY A 120 19.03 -16.92 8.65
N MET A 121 19.94 -16.20 7.97
CA MET A 121 21.37 -16.54 7.87
C MET A 121 22.07 -16.40 9.23
N ILE A 122 21.78 -15.37 10.02
CA ILE A 122 22.32 -15.23 11.37
C ILE A 122 21.93 -16.44 12.24
N PHE A 123 20.66 -16.84 12.21
CA PHE A 123 20.21 -18.03 12.94
C PHE A 123 20.82 -19.32 12.40
N ALA A 124 20.98 -19.45 11.08
CA ALA A 124 21.64 -20.61 10.46
C ALA A 124 23.10 -20.72 10.94
N VAL A 125 23.87 -19.63 10.88
CA VAL A 125 25.26 -19.59 11.33
C VAL A 125 25.39 -19.90 12.82
N TYR A 126 24.53 -19.31 13.65
CA TYR A 126 24.48 -19.59 15.08
C TYR A 126 24.28 -21.09 15.37
N LEU A 127 23.31 -21.71 14.70
CA LEU A 127 23.05 -23.15 14.84
C LEU A 127 24.19 -23.99 14.27
N SER A 128 24.81 -23.58 13.15
CA SER A 128 25.97 -24.27 12.60
C SER A 128 27.13 -24.31 13.59
N ILE A 129 27.41 -23.22 14.32
CA ILE A 129 28.46 -23.19 15.36
C ILE A 129 28.13 -24.18 16.49
N LEU A 130 26.89 -24.19 16.97
CA LEU A 130 26.42 -25.17 17.97
C LEU A 130 26.56 -26.61 17.45
N ARG A 131 26.39 -26.84 16.14
CA ARG A 131 26.56 -28.18 15.55
C ARG A 131 27.97 -28.70 15.72
N PHE A 132 28.96 -27.83 15.50
CA PHE A 132 30.36 -28.18 15.63
C PHE A 132 30.76 -28.49 17.07
N GLN A 133 30.00 -28.01 18.06
CA GLN A 133 30.18 -28.33 19.47
C GLN A 133 29.53 -29.67 19.89
N GLY A 134 28.95 -30.42 18.94
CA GLY A 134 28.40 -31.76 19.18
C GLY A 134 26.92 -31.79 19.56
N GLU A 135 26.24 -30.64 19.61
CA GLU A 135 24.81 -30.56 19.94
C GLU A 135 23.92 -31.10 18.80
N THR A 136 22.79 -31.69 19.18
CA THR A 136 21.77 -32.16 18.23
C THR A 136 20.81 -31.02 17.89
N ILE A 137 20.69 -30.70 16.60
CA ILE A 137 19.99 -29.50 16.14
C ILE A 137 18.57 -29.78 15.65
N GLY A 138 18.30 -31.01 15.17
CA GLY A 138 17.08 -31.33 14.40
C GLY A 138 15.76 -31.02 15.10
N ASN A 139 15.70 -31.04 16.44
CA ASN A 139 14.47 -30.76 17.21
C ASN A 139 14.30 -29.30 17.62
N ARG A 140 15.25 -28.40 17.30
CA ARG A 140 15.15 -27.00 17.72
C ARG A 140 14.25 -26.24 16.72
N PRO A 141 13.14 -25.62 17.16
CA PRO A 141 12.25 -24.86 16.27
C PRO A 141 12.95 -23.68 15.59
N LEU A 142 14.10 -23.25 16.13
CA LEU A 142 14.95 -22.21 15.59
C LEU A 142 15.55 -22.59 14.21
N LEU A 143 15.82 -23.88 13.95
CA LEU A 143 16.31 -24.34 12.65
C LEU A 143 15.22 -24.18 11.59
N THR A 144 14.00 -24.64 11.90
CA THR A 144 12.85 -24.51 11.02
C THR A 144 12.54 -23.04 10.74
N LEU A 145 12.60 -22.18 11.77
CA LEU A 145 12.41 -20.73 11.61
C LEU A 145 13.47 -20.11 10.69
N SER A 146 14.75 -20.47 10.85
CA SER A 146 15.85 -20.00 9.99
C SER A 146 15.61 -20.35 8.52
N ILE A 147 15.26 -21.61 8.25
CA ILE A 147 14.98 -22.09 6.89
C ILE A 147 13.77 -21.36 6.30
N LEU A 148 12.68 -21.21 7.06
CA LEU A 148 11.48 -20.50 6.63
C LEU A 148 11.79 -19.03 6.31
N LEU A 149 12.54 -18.33 7.15
CA LEU A 149 12.95 -16.94 6.93
C LEU A 149 13.76 -16.77 5.64
N ILE A 150 14.69 -17.69 5.36
CA ILE A 150 15.48 -17.67 4.12
C ILE A 150 14.59 -17.93 2.90
N ILE A 151 13.74 -18.96 2.94
CA ILE A 151 12.87 -19.32 1.81
C ILE A 151 11.86 -18.19 1.53
N THR A 152 11.16 -17.70 2.56
CA THR A 152 10.20 -16.61 2.40
C THR A 152 10.88 -15.32 1.97
N GLY A 153 12.07 -15.01 2.51
CA GLY A 153 12.84 -13.84 2.10
C GLY A 153 13.26 -13.89 0.63
N LEU A 154 13.71 -15.05 0.14
CA LEU A 154 14.02 -15.26 -1.27
C LEU A 154 12.77 -15.13 -2.15
N GLN A 155 11.65 -15.71 -1.74
CA GLN A 155 10.38 -15.62 -2.46
C GLN A 155 9.87 -14.17 -2.57
N MET A 156 10.03 -13.37 -1.52
CA MET A 156 9.71 -11.94 -1.54
C MET A 156 10.62 -11.18 -2.51
N LEU A 157 11.92 -11.43 -2.49
CA LEU A 157 12.89 -10.78 -3.39
C LEU A 157 12.56 -11.08 -4.85
N LEU A 158 12.30 -12.35 -5.19
CA LEU A 158 11.90 -12.76 -6.53
C LEU A 158 10.58 -12.11 -6.98
N SER A 159 9.59 -12.05 -6.08
CA SER A 159 8.30 -11.42 -6.35
C SER A 159 8.45 -9.91 -6.60
N GLY A 160 9.34 -9.24 -5.85
CA GLY A 160 9.69 -7.83 -6.08
C GLY A 160 10.33 -7.61 -7.45
N LEU A 161 11.25 -8.48 -7.87
CA LEU A 161 11.92 -8.38 -9.16
C LEU A 161 10.96 -8.63 -10.33
N ILE A 162 10.08 -9.63 -10.21
CA ILE A 162 9.02 -9.89 -11.20
C ILE A 162 8.07 -8.68 -11.30
N ALA A 163 7.66 -8.11 -10.17
CA ALA A 163 6.81 -6.93 -10.16
C ALA A 163 7.49 -5.72 -10.84
N GLU A 164 8.79 -5.50 -10.60
CA GLU A 164 9.56 -4.43 -11.26
C GLU A 164 9.58 -4.61 -12.78
N MET A 165 9.79 -5.85 -13.25
CA MET A 165 9.75 -6.16 -14.68
C MET A 165 8.37 -5.90 -15.29
N LEU A 166 7.29 -6.27 -14.60
CA LEU A 166 5.91 -6.06 -15.07
C LEU A 166 5.55 -4.58 -15.15
N VAL A 167 5.95 -3.79 -14.14
CA VAL A 167 5.72 -2.34 -14.11
C VAL A 167 6.50 -1.65 -15.22
N ASN A 168 7.77 -2.01 -15.40
CA ASN A 168 8.59 -1.45 -16.46
C ASN A 168 8.03 -1.79 -17.85
N GLN A 169 7.57 -3.04 -18.06
CA GLN A 169 6.92 -3.46 -19.31
C GLN A 169 5.66 -2.63 -19.63
N ARG A 170 4.82 -2.33 -18.62
CA ARG A 170 3.65 -1.44 -18.81
C ARG A 170 4.07 -0.03 -19.19
N SER A 171 5.10 0.52 -18.54
CA SER A 171 5.62 1.86 -18.85
C SER A 171 6.12 1.97 -20.30
N PHE A 172 6.74 0.90 -20.82
CA PHE A 172 7.12 0.83 -22.24
C PHE A 172 5.91 0.74 -23.18
N SER A 173 4.84 0.04 -22.79
CA SER A 173 3.64 -0.09 -23.62
C SER A 173 2.85 1.22 -23.74
N ASP A 174 2.71 1.99 -22.66
CA ASP A 174 1.99 3.28 -22.67
C ASP A 174 2.70 4.35 -23.50
N LYS A 175 4.03 4.29 -23.63
CA LYS A 175 4.79 5.21 -24.50
C LYS A 175 4.64 4.93 -25.99
N ASN A 176 4.33 3.70 -26.38
CA ASN A 176 4.28 3.28 -27.78
C ASN A 176 2.87 3.36 -28.41
N TYR A 177 1.83 3.63 -27.62
CA TYR A 177 0.49 3.95 -28.10
C TYR A 177 0.04 5.26 -27.47
N PRO A 178 0.52 6.43 -27.95
CA PRO A 178 -0.22 7.66 -27.71
C PRO A 178 -1.61 7.42 -28.31
N ILE A 179 -2.62 7.37 -27.45
CA ILE A 179 -3.99 7.29 -27.90
C ILE A 179 -4.27 8.64 -28.54
N ASP A 180 -4.08 8.73 -29.86
CA ASP A 180 -4.47 9.87 -30.67
C ASP A 180 -5.98 10.03 -30.52
N TYR A 181 -6.39 10.99 -29.70
CA TYR A 181 -7.74 11.52 -29.75
C TYR A 181 -7.84 12.47 -30.95
N GLU A 182 -7.88 11.90 -32.16
CA GLU A 182 -8.48 12.58 -33.32
C GLU A 182 -9.95 12.16 -33.43
N SER A 183 -10.85 13.07 -33.00
CA SER A 183 -12.07 13.54 -33.71
C SER A 183 -13.00 14.31 -32.77
#